data_AF-A0A969LMA5-F1
#
_entry.id   AF-A0A969LMA5-F1
#
_cell.length_a   1.000
_cell.length_b   1.000
_cell.length_c   1.000
_cell.angle_alpha   90.00
_cell.angle_beta   90.00
_cell.angle_gamma   90.00
#
_symmetry.space_group_name_H-M   'P 1'
#
loop_
_entity.id
_entity.type
_entity.pdbx_description
1 polymer ?
#
loop_
_entity_poly.entity_id
_entity_poly.type
_entity_poly.pdbx_seq_one_letter_code
_entity_poly.pdbx_strand_id
1 'polypeptide(L)'
;KPVNAARQELVAAAMGRPGTDAGEALHDLIAGLGMPRSLSAVKIGPENFPRIAEQAMGTPWVPRNPRRIEGPAQVREILELAA
;
A
#
# COMPACT_ATOMS: atom_id res chain seq x y z
N LYS A 1 -8.67 0.56 7.02
CA LYS A 1 -8.66 1.91 7.65
C LYS A 1 -8.87 1.90 9.18
N PRO A 2 -9.84 1.20 9.79
CA PRO A 2 -10.12 1.37 11.23
C PRO A 2 -8.98 0.92 12.16
N VAL A 3 -8.18 -0.06 11.73
CA VAL A 3 -7.09 -0.66 12.53
C VAL A 3 -6.06 0.34 13.07
N ASN A 4 -5.81 1.45 12.37
CA ASN A 4 -4.88 2.49 12.80
C ASN A 4 -5.30 3.92 12.44
N ALA A 5 -6.62 4.20 12.45
CA ALA A 5 -7.19 5.46 11.97
C ALA A 5 -6.52 6.72 12.58
N ALA A 6 -6.37 6.77 13.91
CA ALA A 6 -5.70 7.91 14.58
C ALA A 6 -4.26 8.14 14.10
N ARG A 7 -3.52 7.07 13.75
CA ARG A 7 -2.17 7.21 13.18
C ARG A 7 -2.21 7.74 11.73
N GLN A 8 -3.23 7.38 10.96
CA GLN A 8 -3.42 7.90 9.60
C GLN A 8 -3.76 9.41 9.64
N GLU A 9 -4.59 9.85 10.59
CA GLU A 9 -4.90 11.26 10.79
C GLU A 9 -3.64 12.11 11.08
N LEU A 10 -2.72 11.58 11.90
CA LEU A 10 -1.43 12.23 12.14
C LEU A 10 -0.61 12.39 10.86
N VAL A 11 -0.61 11.37 9.98
CA VAL A 11 0.08 11.45 8.68
C VAL A 11 -0.55 12.52 7.80
N ALA A 12 -1.88 12.54 7.65
CA ALA A 12 -2.57 13.54 6.84
C ALA A 12 -2.32 14.97 7.33
N ALA A 13 -2.33 15.18 8.66
CA ALA A 13 -1.98 16.46 9.27
C ALA A 13 -0.52 16.86 8.98
N ALA A 14 0.43 15.92 9.10
CA ALA A 14 1.84 16.16 8.79
C ALA A 14 2.09 16.48 7.31
N MET A 15 1.24 15.99 6.41
CA MET A 15 1.24 16.33 4.99
C MET A 15 0.56 17.67 4.68
N GLY A 16 0.14 18.44 5.70
CA GLY A 16 -0.53 19.72 5.53
C GLY A 16 -1.99 19.60 5.08
N ARG A 17 -2.60 18.41 5.17
CA ARG A 17 -3.98 18.14 4.72
C ARG A 17 -4.83 17.51 5.83
N PRO A 18 -5.01 18.18 6.99
CA PRO A 18 -5.83 17.65 8.08
C PRO A 18 -7.26 17.36 7.61
N GLY A 19 -7.84 16.27 8.09
CA GLY A 19 -9.20 15.84 7.73
C GLY A 19 -9.32 15.11 6.38
N THR A 20 -8.25 15.05 5.58
CA THR A 20 -8.20 14.20 4.38
C THR A 20 -7.71 12.79 4.71
N ASP A 21 -8.02 11.83 3.83
CA ASP A 21 -7.43 10.50 3.93
C ASP A 21 -5.93 10.56 3.62
N ALA A 22 -5.11 9.95 4.48
CA ALA A 22 -3.66 9.92 4.30
C ALA A 22 -3.23 9.26 2.98
N GLY A 23 -4.00 8.29 2.47
CA GLY A 23 -3.76 7.65 1.19
C GLY A 23 -3.93 8.62 0.01
N GLU A 24 -4.95 9.48 0.05
CA GLU A 24 -5.16 10.53 -0.95
C GLU A 24 -4.06 11.60 -0.89
N ALA A 25 -3.66 11.99 0.33
CA ALA A 25 -2.55 12.92 0.54
C ALA A 25 -1.24 12.39 -0.09
N LEU A 26 -0.95 11.11 0.11
CA LEU A 26 0.20 10.43 -0.50
C LEU A 26 0.07 10.28 -2.02
N HIS A 27 -1.13 9.94 -2.52
CA HIS A 27 -1.37 9.78 -3.95
C HIS A 27 -1.02 11.07 -4.73
N ASP A 28 -1.52 12.22 -4.25
CA ASP A 28 -1.29 13.51 -4.89
C ASP A 28 0.19 13.93 -4.81
N LEU A 29 0.87 13.66 -3.69
CA LEU A 29 2.31 13.92 -3.56
C LEU A 29 3.12 13.09 -4.56
N ILE A 30 2.87 11.78 -4.63
CA ILE A 30 3.57 10.86 -5.55
C ILE A 30 3.32 11.29 -7.00
N ALA A 31 2.09 11.69 -7.33
CA ALA A 31 1.75 12.23 -8.65
C ALA A 31 2.51 13.53 -8.97
N GLY A 32 2.56 14.47 -8.03
CA GLY A 32 3.26 15.75 -8.17
C GLY A 32 4.77 15.62 -8.37
N LEU A 33 5.37 14.53 -7.88
CA LEU A 33 6.76 14.17 -8.12
C LEU A 33 7.00 13.46 -9.46
N GLY A 34 5.95 13.18 -10.24
CA GLY A 34 6.04 12.45 -11.51
C GLY A 34 6.34 10.95 -11.35
N MET A 35 6.10 10.38 -10.17
CA MET A 35 6.39 8.98 -9.86
C MET A 35 5.25 8.04 -10.34
N PRO A 36 5.55 6.78 -10.69
CA PRO A 36 4.54 5.81 -11.08
C PRO A 36 3.59 5.49 -9.92
N ARG A 37 2.30 5.29 -10.25
CA ARG A 37 1.21 5.05 -9.29
C ARG A 37 0.50 3.71 -9.46
N SER A 38 1.03 2.85 -10.33
CA SER A 38 0.56 1.48 -10.53
C SER A 38 1.74 0.55 -10.81
N LEU A 39 1.54 -0.75 -10.60
CA LEU A 39 2.49 -1.81 -10.93
C LEU A 39 2.67 -1.91 -12.45
N SER A 40 1.60 -1.74 -13.23
CA SER A 40 1.67 -1.68 -14.69
C SER A 40 2.56 -0.54 -15.22
N ALA A 41 2.59 0.62 -14.55
CA ALA A 41 3.44 1.75 -14.93
C ALA A 41 4.95 1.41 -14.85
N VAL A 42 5.30 0.37 -14.08
CA VAL A 42 6.67 -0.18 -13.97
C VAL A 42 6.79 -1.59 -14.56
N LYS A 43 5.85 -1.97 -15.44
CA LYS A 43 5.84 -3.24 -16.20
C LYS A 43 5.72 -4.49 -15.32
N ILE A 44 5.05 -4.40 -14.18
CA ILE A 44 4.70 -5.55 -13.34
C ILE A 44 3.24 -5.91 -13.62
N GLY A 45 3.02 -7.03 -14.31
CA GLY A 45 1.69 -7.54 -14.61
C GLY A 45 1.20 -8.62 -13.63
N PRO A 46 -0.09 -8.99 -13.70
CA PRO A 46 -0.72 -9.99 -12.84
C PRO A 46 -0.05 -11.37 -12.83
N GLU A 47 0.67 -11.71 -13.91
CA GLU A 47 1.47 -12.94 -14.01
C GLU A 47 2.55 -13.04 -12.93
N ASN A 48 3.00 -11.90 -12.38
CA ASN A 48 4.00 -11.84 -11.32
C ASN A 48 3.39 -11.93 -9.92
N PHE A 49 2.08 -11.68 -9.76
CA PHE A 49 1.46 -11.51 -8.45
C PHE A 49 1.55 -12.75 -7.56
N PRO A 50 1.33 -13.99 -8.05
CA PRO A 50 1.45 -15.18 -7.20
C PRO A 50 2.84 -15.31 -6.56
N ARG A 51 3.90 -15.12 -7.38
CA ARG A 51 5.29 -15.20 -6.91
C ARG A 51 5.61 -14.09 -5.90
N ILE A 52 5.19 -12.85 -6.16
CA ILE A 52 5.43 -11.73 -5.25
C ILE A 52 4.71 -11.97 -3.91
N ALA A 53 3.47 -12.43 -3.96
CA ALA A 53 2.66 -12.70 -2.77
C ALA A 53 3.28 -13.79 -1.88
N GLU A 54 3.73 -14.90 -2.47
CA GLU A 54 4.42 -15.96 -1.75
C GLU A 54 5.73 -15.48 -1.12
N GLN A 55 6.55 -14.76 -1.89
CA GLN A 55 7.84 -14.26 -1.39
C GLN A 55 7.69 -13.23 -0.27
N ALA A 56 6.66 -12.38 -0.32
CA ALA A 56 6.38 -11.39 0.71
C ALA A 56 6.19 -12.04 2.10
N MET A 57 5.57 -13.22 2.17
CA MET A 57 5.33 -13.95 3.43
C MET A 57 6.63 -14.39 4.12
N GLY A 58 7.73 -14.53 3.37
CA GLY A 58 9.04 -14.86 3.92
C GLY A 58 9.79 -13.67 4.53
N THR A 59 9.27 -12.45 4.39
CA THR A 59 9.93 -11.24 4.91
C THR A 59 9.62 -11.05 6.41
N PRO A 60 10.54 -10.46 7.19
CA PRO A 60 10.29 -10.18 8.61
C PRO A 60 9.31 -9.01 8.82
N TRP A 61 8.77 -8.42 7.77
CA TRP A 61 7.95 -7.19 7.82
C TRP A 61 6.45 -7.49 7.78
N VAL A 62 6.02 -8.48 6.99
CA VAL A 62 4.60 -8.85 6.87
C VAL A 62 3.94 -9.13 8.24
N PRO A 63 4.57 -9.85 9.18
CA PRO A 63 3.99 -10.08 10.51
C PRO A 63 3.81 -8.82 11.36
N ARG A 64 4.47 -7.71 11.01
CA ARG A 64 4.41 -6.43 11.74
C ARG A 64 3.36 -5.47 11.19
N ASN A 65 2.63 -5.86 10.14
CA ASN A 65 1.59 -5.02 9.57
C ASN A 65 0.46 -4.80 10.59
N PRO A 66 -0.02 -3.55 10.81
CA PRO A 66 -1.07 -3.28 11.79
C PRO A 66 -2.34 -4.12 11.55
N ARG A 67 -2.69 -4.33 10.28
CA ARG A 67 -3.69 -5.33 9.88
C ARG A 67 -2.96 -6.64 9.61
N ARG A 68 -3.21 -7.66 10.43
CA ARG A 68 -2.63 -8.99 10.22
C ARG A 68 -2.89 -9.50 8.80
N ILE A 69 -1.85 -10.06 8.19
CA ILE A 69 -1.90 -10.73 6.88
C ILE A 69 -1.73 -12.22 7.14
N GLU A 70 -2.78 -13.01 6.90
CA GLU A 70 -2.83 -14.44 7.21
C GLU A 70 -2.14 -15.31 6.16
N GLY A 71 -1.94 -14.80 4.95
CA GLY A 71 -1.34 -15.58 3.87
C GLY A 71 -1.20 -14.82 2.56
N PRO A 72 -0.58 -15.46 1.55
CA PRO A 72 -0.26 -14.83 0.27
C PRO A 72 -1.50 -14.35 -0.50
N ALA A 73 -2.67 -14.98 -0.32
CA ALA A 73 -3.90 -14.53 -0.94
C ALA A 73 -4.26 -13.07 -0.58
N GLN A 74 -4.06 -12.68 0.68
CA GLN A 74 -4.31 -11.30 1.13
C GLN A 74 -3.26 -10.30 0.63
N VAL A 75 -2.03 -10.77 0.36
CA VAL A 75 -1.02 -9.93 -0.32
C VAL A 75 -1.41 -9.72 -1.78
N ARG A 76 -1.90 -10.77 -2.44
CA ARG A 76 -2.38 -10.69 -3.82
C ARG A 76 -3.53 -9.69 -3.99
N GLU A 77 -4.49 -9.66 -3.06
CA GLU A 77 -5.55 -8.64 -3.04
C GLU A 77 -4.98 -7.20 -3.06
N ILE A 78 -3.87 -6.96 -2.33
CA ILE A 78 -3.20 -5.64 -2.31
C ILE A 78 -2.53 -5.34 -3.65
N LEU A 79 -1.89 -6.34 -4.27
CA LEU A 79 -1.27 -6.18 -5.59
C LEU A 79 -2.32 -5.87 -6.67
N GLU A 80 -3.50 -6.50 -6.59
CA GLU A 80 -4.62 -6.26 -7.49
C GLU A 80 -5.18 -4.83 -7.37
N LEU A 81 -5.17 -4.24 -6.18
CA LEU A 81 -5.54 -2.82 -5.98
C LEU A 81 -4.52 -1.85 -6.59
N ALA A 82 -3.28 -2.29 -6.80
CA ALA A 82 -2.18 -1.49 -7.31
C ALA A 82 -1.84 -1.79 -8.78
N ALA A 83 -2.57 -2.69 -9.44
CA ALA A 83 -2.32 -3.14 -10.81
C ALA A 83 -2.32 -1.99 -11.83
#